data_AF-A0A376ZKN4-F1
#
_entry.id   AF-A0A376ZKN4-F1
#
_cell.length_a   1.000
_cell.length_b   1.000
_cell.length_c   1.000
_cell.angle_alpha   90.00
_cell.angle_beta   90.00
_cell.angle_gamma   90.00
#
_symmetry.space_group_name_H-M   'P 1'
#
loop_
_entity.id
_entity.type
_entity.pdbx_description
1 polymer ?
#
loop_
_entity_poly.entity_id
_entity_poly.type
_entity_poly.pdbx_seq_one_letter_code
_entity_poly.pdbx_strand_id
1 'polypeptide(L)'
;MRHGLLALICWLCCVVAHSEMLNVEQSGLFRAWFVRIAQEQLRQGPSPRWYQQDCAGLVRFAANETLKVHDSKWLKSNGFSSQYLPPEMTLTPGQRQLAQNWNQGNGKTGPT
;
A
#
# COMPACT_ATOMS: atom_id res chain seq x y z
N MET A 1 -38.15 -16.76 -4.32
CA MET A 1 -37.08 -17.70 -3.91
C MET A 1 -35.78 -17.46 -4.68
N ARG A 2 -35.38 -18.30 -5.66
CA ARG A 2 -33.99 -18.39 -6.18
C ARG A 2 -33.37 -17.08 -6.69
N HIS A 3 -34.15 -16.16 -7.28
CA HIS A 3 -33.63 -14.88 -7.78
C HIS A 3 -33.34 -13.86 -6.67
N GLY A 4 -34.13 -13.85 -5.60
CA GLY A 4 -33.89 -12.95 -4.45
C GLY A 4 -32.62 -13.30 -3.69
N LEU A 5 -32.31 -14.60 -3.57
CA LEU A 5 -31.05 -15.06 -2.98
C LEU A 5 -29.84 -14.58 -3.79
N LEU A 6 -29.89 -14.69 -5.13
CA LEU A 6 -28.83 -14.20 -6.02
C LEU A 6 -28.64 -12.68 -5.93
N ALA A 7 -29.73 -11.91 -5.88
CA ALA A 7 -29.66 -10.45 -5.71
C ALA A 7 -29.04 -10.06 -4.36
N LEU A 8 -29.39 -10.76 -3.28
CA LEU A 8 -28.89 -10.49 -1.92
C LEU A 8 -27.40 -10.87 -1.77
N ILE A 9 -26.98 -11.99 -2.37
CA ILE A 9 -25.55 -12.37 -2.47
C ILE A 9 -24.76 -11.33 -3.27
N CYS A 10 -25.27 -10.92 -4.44
CA CYS A 10 -24.63 -9.90 -5.27
C CYS A 10 -24.44 -8.57 -4.51
N TRP A 11 -25.48 -8.12 -3.81
CA TRP A 11 -25.43 -6.92 -2.98
C TRP A 11 -24.38 -7.01 -1.86
N LEU A 12 -24.31 -8.14 -1.14
CA LEU A 12 -23.27 -8.36 -0.13
C LEU A 12 -21.86 -8.32 -0.72
N CYS A 13 -21.63 -8.96 -1.87
CA CYS A 13 -20.33 -8.92 -2.55
C CYS A 13 -19.93 -7.49 -2.98
N CYS A 14 -20.87 -6.70 -3.49
CA CYS A 14 -20.62 -5.30 -3.85
C CYS A 14 -20.29 -4.41 -2.63
N VAL A 15 -20.93 -4.65 -1.48
CA VAL A 15 -20.64 -3.93 -0.22
C VAL A 15 -19.25 -4.27 0.30
N VAL A 16 -18.87 -5.55 0.32
CA VAL A 16 -17.51 -5.99 0.73
C VAL A 16 -16.44 -5.43 -0.21
N ALA A 17 -16.67 -5.45 -1.52
CA ALA A 17 -15.72 -4.88 -2.49
C ALA A 17 -15.50 -3.36 -2.30
N HIS A 18 -16.49 -2.62 -1.79
CA HIS A 18 -16.35 -1.19 -1.49
C HIS A 18 -15.56 -0.89 -0.20
N SER A 19 -15.48 -1.83 0.76
CA SER A 19 -14.83 -1.58 2.06
C SER A 19 -13.29 -1.59 2.03
N GLU A 20 -12.69 -2.04 0.93
CA GLU A 20 -11.22 -2.15 0.77
C GLU A 20 -10.56 -0.83 0.32
N MET A 21 -11.31 0.15 -0.19
CA MET A 21 -10.74 1.41 -0.69
C MET A 21 -10.26 2.34 0.44
N LEU A 22 -9.23 3.17 0.16
CA LEU A 22 -8.81 4.24 1.07
C LEU A 22 -9.78 5.42 1.01
N ASN A 23 -10.14 5.97 2.18
CA ASN A 23 -10.93 7.21 2.26
C ASN A 23 -10.09 8.45 1.88
N VAL A 24 -10.68 9.65 1.91
CA VAL A 24 -10.00 10.90 1.50
C VAL A 24 -8.78 11.23 2.38
N GLU A 25 -8.89 11.04 3.69
CA GLU A 25 -7.83 11.28 4.68
C GLU A 25 -6.69 10.26 4.55
N GLN A 26 -7.04 8.98 4.53
CA GLN A 26 -6.11 7.86 4.28
C GLN A 26 -5.37 8.06 2.95
N SER A 27 -6.06 8.50 1.89
CA SER A 27 -5.44 8.82 0.60
C SER A 27 -4.48 10.01 0.69
N GLY A 28 -4.73 10.97 1.58
CA GLY A 28 -3.82 12.08 1.88
C GLY A 28 -2.54 11.59 2.57
N LEU A 29 -2.69 10.81 3.64
CA LEU A 29 -1.58 10.21 4.39
C LEU A 29 -0.77 9.24 3.52
N PHE A 30 -1.42 8.45 2.66
CA PHE A 30 -0.78 7.57 1.68
C PHE A 30 0.15 8.37 0.76
N ARG A 31 -0.32 9.48 0.18
CA ARG A 31 0.52 10.31 -0.71
C ARG A 31 1.71 10.91 0.04
N ALA A 32 1.52 11.36 1.28
CA ALA A 32 2.60 11.91 2.10
C ALA A 32 3.68 10.86 2.42
N TRP A 33 3.29 9.66 2.87
CA TRP A 33 4.20 8.55 3.14
C TRP A 33 4.89 8.04 1.87
N PHE A 34 4.14 7.82 0.78
CA PHE A 34 4.67 7.36 -0.50
C PHE A 34 5.78 8.28 -1.03
N VAL A 35 5.53 9.59 -1.04
CA VAL A 35 6.52 10.59 -1.49
C VAL A 35 7.73 10.60 -0.55
N ARG A 36 7.52 10.59 0.77
CA ARG A 36 8.62 10.58 1.75
C ARG A 36 9.49 9.32 1.63
N ILE A 37 8.91 8.14 1.37
CA ILE A 37 9.61 6.86 1.17
C ILE A 37 10.39 6.85 -0.13
N ALA A 38 9.79 7.28 -1.24
CA ALA A 38 10.49 7.38 -2.52
C ALA A 38 11.67 8.37 -2.44
N GLN A 39 11.48 9.53 -1.81
CA GLN A 39 12.55 10.50 -1.53
C GLN A 39 13.66 9.90 -0.66
N GLU A 40 13.33 9.11 0.36
CA GLU A 40 14.33 8.53 1.26
C GLU A 40 15.25 7.52 0.56
N GLN A 41 14.69 6.69 -0.33
CA GLN A 41 15.46 5.77 -1.17
C GLN A 41 16.32 6.52 -2.21
N LEU A 42 15.82 7.61 -2.78
CA LEU A 42 16.61 8.42 -3.72
C LEU A 42 17.72 9.21 -3.01
N ARG A 43 17.52 9.61 -1.74
CA ARG A 43 18.49 10.39 -0.95
C ARG A 43 19.60 9.55 -0.32
N GLN A 44 19.29 8.34 0.14
CA GLN A 44 20.29 7.43 0.75
C GLN A 44 20.96 6.50 -0.27
N GLY A 45 20.45 6.46 -1.50
CA GLY A 45 20.72 5.35 -2.43
C GLY A 45 19.83 4.15 -2.13
N PRO A 46 19.77 3.16 -3.05
CA PRO A 46 18.86 2.03 -2.91
C PRO A 46 19.19 1.20 -1.67
N SER A 47 18.22 1.10 -0.75
CA SER A 47 18.38 0.22 0.41
C SER A 47 18.45 -1.25 -0.02
N PRO A 48 19.06 -2.15 0.78
CA PRO A 48 19.08 -3.59 0.50
C PRO A 48 17.70 -4.26 0.41
N ARG A 49 16.61 -3.51 0.64
CA ARG A 49 15.22 -3.97 0.50
C ARG A 49 14.60 -3.61 -0.86
N TRP A 50 15.18 -2.64 -1.58
CA TRP A 50 14.73 -2.22 -2.91
C TRP A 50 15.58 -2.92 -3.99
N TYR A 51 15.22 -4.19 -4.25
CA TYR A 51 15.96 -5.08 -5.15
C TYR A 51 15.83 -4.71 -6.65
N GLN A 52 14.65 -4.28 -7.08
CA GLN A 52 14.38 -3.92 -8.48
C GLN A 52 14.59 -2.42 -8.68
N GLN A 53 15.85 -2.03 -8.93
CA GLN A 53 16.31 -0.63 -8.94
C GLN A 53 15.86 0.19 -10.17
N ASP A 54 14.76 -0.21 -10.82
CA ASP A 54 14.09 0.54 -11.88
C ASP A 54 13.00 1.49 -11.31
N CYS A 55 12.55 2.44 -12.12
CA CYS A 55 11.57 3.45 -11.71
C CYS A 55 10.21 2.85 -11.28
N ALA A 56 9.74 1.79 -11.96
CA ALA A 56 8.51 1.11 -11.58
C ALA A 56 8.71 0.23 -10.35
N GLY A 57 9.90 -0.31 -10.14
CA GLY A 57 10.30 -1.01 -8.93
C GLY A 57 10.32 -0.10 -7.70
N LEU A 58 10.77 1.14 -7.84
CA LEU A 58 10.69 2.16 -6.78
C LEU A 58 9.24 2.49 -6.42
N VAL A 59 8.37 2.71 -7.42
CA VAL A 59 6.92 2.95 -7.20
C VAL A 59 6.28 1.75 -6.49
N ARG A 60 6.58 0.53 -6.94
CA ARG A 60 6.08 -0.72 -6.35
C ARG A 60 6.54 -0.91 -4.90
N PHE A 61 7.81 -0.64 -4.61
CA PHE A 61 8.38 -0.66 -3.25
C PHE A 61 7.72 0.40 -2.34
N ALA A 62 7.69 1.67 -2.77
CA ALA A 62 7.19 2.77 -1.96
C ALA A 62 5.70 2.58 -1.61
N ALA A 63 4.87 2.14 -2.56
CA ALA A 63 3.46 1.82 -2.31
C ALA A 63 3.27 0.64 -1.35
N ASN A 64 4.14 -0.37 -1.39
CA ASN A 64 4.09 -1.51 -0.49
C ASN A 64 4.50 -1.17 0.94
N GLU A 65 5.56 -0.38 1.12
CA GLU A 65 5.99 0.04 2.46
C GLU A 65 4.98 1.03 3.08
N THR A 66 4.38 1.94 2.28
CA THR A 66 3.36 2.94 2.72
C THR A 66 2.13 2.32 3.42
N LEU A 67 1.78 1.06 3.11
CA LEU A 67 0.62 0.38 3.69
C LEU A 67 0.94 -0.41 4.97
N LYS A 68 2.19 -0.38 5.44
CA LYS A 68 2.63 -1.09 6.65
C LYS A 68 2.43 -0.22 7.90
N VAL A 69 2.87 -0.74 9.04
CA VAL A 69 2.93 0.02 10.29
C VAL A 69 4.31 0.66 10.38
N HIS A 70 4.36 1.98 10.48
CA HIS A 70 5.62 2.74 10.48
C HIS A 70 6.23 2.83 11.89
N ASP A 71 6.34 1.68 12.58
CA ASP A 71 6.85 1.60 13.95
C ASP A 71 8.37 1.89 14.05
N SER A 72 8.89 1.96 15.28
CA SER A 72 10.32 2.22 15.53
C SER A 72 11.28 1.17 14.94
N LYS A 73 10.81 -0.06 14.71
CA LYS A 73 11.56 -1.13 14.06
C LYS A 73 11.55 -0.95 12.54
N TRP A 74 10.41 -0.58 11.94
CA TRP A 74 10.30 -0.23 10.53
C TRP A 74 11.13 1.01 10.18
N LEU A 75 11.05 2.07 10.99
CA LEU A 75 11.85 3.29 10.80
C LEU A 75 13.35 2.97 10.81
N LYS A 76 13.82 2.21 11.82
CA LYS A 76 15.21 1.78 11.92
C LYS A 76 15.65 0.88 10.75
N SER A 77 14.78 -0.02 10.26
CA SER A 77 15.13 -0.95 9.17
C SER A 77 15.12 -0.31 7.78
N ASN A 78 14.48 0.85 7.61
CA ASN A 78 14.44 1.61 6.36
C ASN A 78 15.33 2.88 6.41
N GLY A 79 16.16 3.04 7.46
CA GLY A 79 17.12 4.16 7.57
C GLY A 79 16.50 5.52 7.90
N PHE A 80 15.25 5.56 8.35
CA PHE A 80 14.54 6.80 8.65
C PHE A 80 14.99 7.42 9.97
N SER A 81 15.27 8.73 9.95
CA SER A 81 15.25 9.57 11.15
C SER A 81 13.81 10.01 11.47
N SER A 82 13.51 10.24 12.75
CA SER A 82 12.17 10.65 13.21
C SER A 82 11.76 12.09 12.85
N GLN A 83 12.47 12.74 11.94
CA GLN A 83 12.28 14.16 11.59
C GLN A 83 11.35 14.30 10.39
N TYR A 84 10.26 15.07 10.55
CA TYR A 84 9.23 15.30 9.53
C TYR A 84 8.63 14.00 8.94
N LEU A 85 8.27 13.05 9.81
CA LEU A 85 7.42 11.93 9.44
C LEU A 85 5.96 12.41 9.27
N PRO A 86 5.20 11.93 8.28
CA PRO A 86 3.75 12.10 8.26
C PRO A 86 3.06 11.38 9.44
N PRO A 87 1.82 11.74 9.80
CA PRO A 87 1.04 10.98 10.78
C PRO A 87 0.88 9.52 10.38
N GLU A 88 0.85 8.60 11.35
CA GLU A 88 0.63 7.18 11.09
C GLU A 88 -0.80 6.91 10.61
N MET A 89 -0.95 5.99 9.65
CA MET A 89 -2.22 5.74 8.97
C MET A 89 -2.98 4.55 9.58
N THR A 90 -4.15 4.84 10.16
CA THR A 90 -5.10 3.80 10.57
C THR A 90 -5.68 3.12 9.33
N LEU A 91 -5.31 1.85 9.11
CA LEU A 91 -5.73 1.02 7.99
C LEU A 91 -6.32 -0.31 8.48
N THR A 92 -7.39 -0.77 7.82
CA THR A 92 -7.94 -2.12 8.04
C THR A 92 -6.97 -3.20 7.53
N PRO A 93 -7.05 -4.47 8.00
CA PRO A 93 -6.17 -5.54 7.52
C PRO A 93 -6.21 -5.76 6.00
N GLY A 94 -7.38 -5.55 5.36
CA GLY A 94 -7.57 -5.64 3.92
C GLY A 94 -6.99 -4.44 3.16
N GLN A 95 -7.21 -3.21 3.65
CA GLN A 95 -6.57 -2.01 3.10
C GLN A 95 -5.03 -2.11 3.09
N ARG A 96 -4.42 -2.85 4.02
CA ARG A 96 -2.97 -3.11 4.03
C ARG A 96 -2.49 -4.07 2.91
N GLN A 97 -3.40 -4.82 2.28
CA GLN A 97 -3.11 -5.73 1.17
C GLN A 97 -3.24 -5.08 -0.22
N LEU A 98 -3.71 -3.82 -0.34
CA LEU A 98 -3.97 -3.17 -1.64
C LEU A 98 -2.77 -3.21 -2.61
N ALA A 99 -1.54 -3.13 -2.10
CA ALA A 99 -0.32 -3.19 -2.90
C ALA A 99 0.26 -4.60 -3.13
N GLN A 100 -0.47 -5.68 -2.77
CA GLN A 100 -0.06 -7.08 -3.03
C GLN A 100 -0.49 -7.61 -4.40
N ASN A 101 -1.29 -6.86 -5.17
CA ASN A 101 -1.93 -7.32 -6.41
C ASN A 101 -1.50 -6.50 -7.65
N TRP A 102 -0.20 -6.27 -7.82
CA TRP A 102 0.32 -5.57 -9.00
C TRP A 102 0.15 -6.41 -10.25
N ASN A 103 -0.27 -5.79 -11.36
CA ASN A 103 -0.25 -6.42 -12.67
C ASN A 103 1.22 -6.60 -13.12
N GLN A 104 1.64 -7.86 -13.25
CA GLN A 104 2.99 -8.26 -13.65
C GLN A 104 3.13 -8.49 -15.16
N GLY A 105 2.08 -8.19 -15.94
CA GLY A 105 1.97 -8.55 -17.36
C GLY A 105 1.46 -9.98 -17.57
N ASN A 106 1.18 -10.33 -18.83
CA ASN A 106 0.74 -11.68 -19.23
C ASN A 106 -0.46 -12.24 -18.43
N GLY A 107 -1.36 -11.37 -17.98
CA GLY A 107 -2.54 -11.72 -17.17
C GLY A 107 -2.25 -12.11 -15.72
N LYS A 108 -1.01 -11.95 -15.24
CA LYS A 108 -0.61 -12.29 -13.86
C LYS A 108 -0.71 -11.08 -12.94
N THR A 109 -1.17 -11.32 -11.72
CA THR A 109 -1.09 -10.37 -10.60
C THR A 109 -0.33 -10.97 -9.43
N GLY A 110 0.37 -10.12 -8.66
CA GLY A 110 1.06 -10.58 -7.45
C GLY A 110 1.87 -9.49 -6.75
N PRO A 111 2.60 -9.86 -5.69
CA PRO A 111 3.48 -8.95 -4.95
C PRO A 111 4.70 -8.52 -5.78
N THR A 112 5.55 -7.69 -5.17
CA THR A 112 6.67 -6.98 -5.80
C THR A 112 7.98 -7.73 -5.75
#